data_AF-A0A0R1UKX9-F1
#
_entry.id   AF-A0A0R1UKX9-F1
#
_cell.length_a   1.000
_cell.length_b   1.000
_cell.length_c   1.000
_cell.angle_alpha   90.00
_cell.angle_beta   90.00
_cell.angle_gamma   90.00
#
_symmetry.space_group_name_H-M   'P 1'
#
loop_
_entity.id
_entity.type
_entity.pdbx_description
1 polymer ?
#
loop_
_entity_poly.entity_id
_entity_poly.type
_entity_poly.pdbx_seq_one_letter_code
_entity_poly.pdbx_strand_id
1 'polypeptide(L)'
;MLIDDNPKIKSITPAQITKVFYPYVIAKTEAGSYVNINLSDQERKDPLFWESITNIAKAKLWVPIGERFHQLLAYDWTYSAAY
;
A
#
# COMPACT_ATOMS: atom_id res chain seq x y z
N MET A 1 -19.13 9.23 -13.56
CA MET A 1 -18.51 9.07 -12.23
C MET A 1 -18.43 7.58 -11.98
N LEU A 2 -17.23 6.99 -11.99
CA LEU A 2 -17.06 5.55 -11.80
C LEU A 2 -17.06 5.28 -10.30
N ILE A 3 -18.25 5.01 -9.75
CA ILE A 3 -18.38 4.42 -8.42
C ILE A 3 -18.57 2.92 -8.66
N ASP A 4 -17.51 2.18 -8.38
CA ASP A 4 -17.45 0.73 -8.49
C ASP A 4 -18.16 0.13 -7.26
N ASP A 5 -19.41 -0.33 -7.43
CA ASP A 5 -20.27 -0.94 -6.40
C ASP A 5 -19.79 -2.37 -6.06
N ASN A 6 -18.52 -2.53 -5.69
CA ASN A 6 -17.99 -3.82 -5.25
C ASN A 6 -18.14 -3.97 -3.72
N PRO A 7 -19.07 -4.81 -3.22
CA PRO A 7 -19.32 -4.99 -1.78
C PRO A 7 -18.17 -5.67 -1.02
N LYS A 8 -17.07 -6.02 -1.72
CA LYS A 8 -15.83 -6.53 -1.10
C LYS A 8 -14.87 -5.43 -0.65
N ILE A 9 -15.17 -4.15 -0.92
CA ILE A 9 -14.38 -3.00 -0.45
C ILE A 9 -14.64 -2.83 1.05
N LYS A 10 -13.99 -3.67 1.85
CA LYS A 10 -13.98 -3.61 3.31
C LYS A 10 -13.00 -2.50 3.71
N SER A 11 -13.51 -1.26 3.74
CA SER A 11 -12.90 -0.03 4.24
C SER A 11 -11.46 0.22 3.76
N ILE A 12 -11.34 1.13 2.78
CA ILE A 12 -10.07 1.62 2.26
C ILE A 12 -9.77 2.93 2.95
N THR A 13 -8.62 3.03 3.61
CA THR A 13 -8.13 4.28 4.19
C THR A 13 -6.97 4.81 3.35
N PRO A 14 -7.04 6.04 2.85
CA PRO A 14 -5.89 6.70 2.26
C PRO A 14 -4.79 6.92 3.31
N ALA A 15 -3.55 6.59 2.95
CA ALA A 15 -2.41 6.86 3.79
C ALA A 15 -1.18 7.22 2.97
N GLN A 16 -0.28 7.97 3.58
CA GLN A 16 0.99 8.35 2.99
C GLN A 16 2.11 7.48 3.54
N ILE A 17 2.94 6.89 2.68
CA ILE A 17 4.13 6.17 3.13
C ILE A 17 5.14 7.20 3.66
N THR A 18 5.50 7.07 4.94
CA THR A 18 6.39 8.02 5.63
C THR A 18 7.78 7.45 5.86
N LYS A 19 7.91 6.13 6.06
CA LYS A 19 9.19 5.47 6.26
C LYS A 19 9.21 4.09 5.59
N VAL A 20 10.34 3.77 4.97
CA VAL A 20 10.62 2.48 4.33
C VAL A 20 11.98 2.03 4.82
N PHE A 21 12.05 0.91 5.55
CA PHE A 21 13.30 0.32 6.03
C PHE A 21 13.06 -1.15 6.34
N TYR A 22 13.91 -2.06 5.88
CA TYR A 22 13.67 -3.48 6.05
C TYR A 22 13.56 -3.90 7.55
N PRO A 23 12.57 -4.74 7.95
CA PRO A 23 11.48 -5.32 7.17
C PRO A 23 10.14 -4.55 7.27
N TYR A 24 10.18 -3.25 7.58
CA TYR A 24 9.02 -2.42 7.91
C TYR A 24 8.72 -1.33 6.87
N VAL A 25 7.43 -1.06 6.68
CA VAL A 25 6.93 0.08 5.92
C VAL A 25 5.88 0.77 6.78
N ILE A 26 6.07 2.06 7.04
CA ILE A 26 5.19 2.84 7.91
C ILE A 26 4.44 3.86 7.09
N ALA A 27 3.12 3.84 7.21
CA ALA A 27 2.23 4.82 6.60
C ALA A 27 1.53 5.68 7.67
N LYS A 28 1.16 6.90 7.29
CA LYS A 28 0.37 7.82 8.11
C LYS A 28 -0.98 8.01 7.43
N THR A 29 -2.07 7.71 8.12
CA THR A 29 -3.44 7.90 7.62
C THR A 29 -3.83 9.38 7.63
N GLU A 30 -4.93 9.72 6.96
CA GLU A 30 -5.49 11.08 6.99
C GLU A 30 -5.83 11.55 8.42
N ALA A 31 -6.27 10.62 9.27
CA ALA A 31 -6.52 10.88 10.70
C ALA A 31 -5.24 11.12 11.52
N GLY A 32 -4.06 10.98 10.92
CA GLY A 32 -2.77 11.19 11.56
C GLY A 32 -2.20 9.96 12.28
N SER A 33 -2.91 8.84 12.27
CA SER A 33 -2.47 7.58 12.86
C SER A 33 -1.36 6.94 12.03
N TYR A 34 -0.37 6.35 12.69
CA TYR A 34 0.67 5.57 12.03
C TYR A 34 0.29 4.10 12.00
N VAL A 35 0.42 3.48 10.83
CA VAL A 35 0.16 2.06 10.60
C VAL A 35 1.38 1.40 9.99
N ASN A 36 1.68 0.18 10.43
CA ASN A 36 2.69 -0.66 9.81
C ASN A 36 2.02 -1.48 8.71
N ILE A 37 2.57 -1.45 7.50
CA ILE A 37 2.08 -2.24 6.38
C ILE A 37 2.45 -3.71 6.61
N ASN A 38 1.49 -4.61 6.50
CA ASN A 38 1.79 -6.03 6.60
C ASN A 38 2.33 -6.53 5.26
N LEU A 39 3.61 -6.89 5.26
CA LEU A 39 4.29 -7.46 4.10
C LEU A 39 4.26 -8.99 4.17
N SER A 40 3.85 -9.62 3.07
CA SER A 40 4.00 -11.05 2.81
C SER A 40 5.48 -11.42 2.64
N ASP A 41 5.80 -12.71 2.76
CA ASP A 41 7.17 -13.20 2.56
C ASP A 41 7.67 -13.00 1.12
N GLN A 42 6.76 -12.92 0.14
CA GLN A 42 7.08 -12.61 -1.25
C GLN A 42 7.50 -11.15 -1.39
N GLU A 43 6.68 -10.21 -0.90
CA GLU A 43 6.98 -8.76 -0.94
C GLU A 43 8.28 -8.42 -0.20
N ARG A 44 8.56 -9.09 0.93
CA ARG A 44 9.81 -8.90 1.68
C ARG A 44 11.05 -9.22 0.87
N LYS A 45 10.94 -10.17 -0.07
CA LYS A 45 12.04 -10.63 -0.93
C LYS A 45 12.04 -9.97 -2.31
N ASP A 46 11.01 -9.20 -2.63
CA ASP A 46 10.84 -8.58 -3.94
C ASP A 46 11.55 -7.20 -4.00
N PRO A 47 12.67 -7.08 -4.74
CA PRO A 47 13.38 -5.81 -4.85
C PRO A 47 12.57 -4.74 -5.59
N LEU A 48 11.70 -5.12 -6.53
CA LEU A 48 10.85 -4.17 -7.27
C LEU A 48 9.78 -3.59 -6.35
N PHE A 49 9.24 -4.39 -5.43
CA PHE A 49 8.33 -3.90 -4.39
C PHE A 49 9.02 -2.82 -3.54
N TRP A 50 10.23 -3.10 -3.05
CA TRP A 50 10.99 -2.16 -2.22
C TRP A 50 11.38 -0.88 -2.95
N GLU A 51 11.73 -0.97 -4.24
CA GLU A 51 12.00 0.19 -5.07
C GLU A 51 10.72 1.03 -5.26
N SER A 52 9.61 0.37 -5.59
CA SER A 52 8.31 1.01 -5.82
C SER A 52 7.82 1.76 -4.58
N ILE A 53 7.83 1.11 -3.41
CA ILE A 53 7.38 1.75 -2.16
C ILE A 53 8.31 2.90 -1.75
N THR A 54 9.61 2.77 -2.01
CA THR A 54 10.58 3.85 -1.76
C THR A 54 10.30 5.06 -2.65
N ASN A 55 9.98 4.83 -3.93
CA ASN A 55 9.65 5.89 -4.87
C ASN A 55 8.31 6.56 -4.50
N ILE A 56 7.30 5.79 -4.10
CA ILE A 56 6.03 6.29 -3.58
C ILE A 56 6.25 7.18 -2.35
N ALA A 57 7.08 6.75 -1.40
CA ALA A 57 7.42 7.53 -0.21
C ALA A 57 8.14 8.84 -0.55
N LYS A 58 9.11 8.80 -1.46
CA LYS A 58 9.84 10.00 -1.95
C LYS A 58 8.91 10.98 -2.65
N ALA A 59 7.98 10.48 -3.46
CA ALA A 59 6.98 11.26 -4.16
C ALA A 59 5.86 11.77 -3.23
N LYS A 60 5.84 11.35 -1.95
CA LYS A 60 4.85 11.75 -0.94
C LYS A 60 3.41 11.44 -1.38
N LEU A 61 3.23 10.38 -2.16
CA LEU A 61 1.93 10.00 -2.69
C LEU A 61 1.05 9.38 -1.61
N TRP A 62 -0.25 9.62 -1.74
CA TRP A 62 -1.28 8.94 -0.96
C TRP A 62 -1.65 7.63 -1.66
N VAL A 63 -1.65 6.54 -0.91
CA VAL A 63 -1.97 5.20 -1.39
C VAL A 63 -3.15 4.62 -0.61
N PRO A 64 -4.05 3.86 -1.26
CA PRO A 64 -5.13 3.17 -0.58
C PRO A 64 -4.58 1.97 0.20
N ILE A 65 -4.88 1.93 1.51
CA ILE A 65 -4.56 0.79 2.39
C ILE A 65 -5.86 0.11 2.80
N GLY A 66 -5.92 -1.22 2.70
CA GLY A 66 -7.03 -1.99 3.26
C GLY A 66 -6.96 -2.05 4.79
N GLU A 67 -8.02 -1.65 5.49
CA GLU A 67 -8.03 -1.56 6.96
C GLU A 67 -7.75 -2.90 7.67
N ARG A 68 -8.21 -4.03 7.12
CA ARG A 68 -8.11 -5.33 7.83
C ARG A 68 -6.72 -5.95 7.84
N PHE A 69 -5.95 -5.71 6.79
CA PHE A 69 -4.65 -6.35 6.63
C PHE A 69 -3.53 -5.34 6.48
N HIS A 70 -3.80 -4.03 6.55
CA HIS A 70 -2.83 -2.98 6.22
C HIS A 70 -2.05 -3.30 4.94
N GLN A 71 -2.75 -3.89 3.97
CA GLN A 71 -2.18 -4.30 2.69
C GLN A 71 -2.29 -3.12 1.73
N LEU A 72 -1.22 -2.90 0.96
CA LEU A 72 -1.29 -1.99 -0.17
C LEU A 72 -2.14 -2.65 -1.25
N LEU A 73 -3.21 -1.98 -1.65
CA LEU A 73 -4.12 -2.55 -2.63
C LEU A 73 -3.55 -2.32 -4.01
N ALA A 74 -3.17 -3.41 -4.69
CA ALA A 74 -2.67 -3.49 -6.07
C ALA A 74 -3.73 -3.08 -7.12
N TYR A 75 -4.27 -1.87 -7.03
CA TYR A 75 -5.08 -1.30 -8.09
C TYR A 75 -4.15 -0.65 -9.12
N ASP A 76 -3.75 -1.40 -10.14
CA ASP A 76 -3.00 -0.98 -11.34
C ASP A 76 -1.60 -0.36 -11.18
N TRP A 77 -1.00 -0.33 -9.97
CA TRP A 77 0.39 0.14 -9.77
C TRP A 77 1.42 -1.00 -9.65
N THR A 78 0.97 -2.25 -9.54
CA THR A 78 1.82 -3.44 -9.61
C THR A 78 1.45 -4.23 -10.87
N TYR A 79 2.39 -4.38 -11.79
CA TYR A 79 2.19 -5.15 -13.01
C TYR A 79 1.94 -6.63 -12.65
N SER A 80 0.68 -7.06 -12.71
CA SER A 80 0.30 -8.48 -12.67
C SER A 80 0.27 -8.99 -14.11
N ALA A 81 1.34 -9.63 -14.57
CA ALA A 81 1.26 -10.47 -15.76
C ALA A 81 0.36 -11.68 -15.45
N ALA A 82 -0.90 -11.62 -15.87
CA ALA A 82 -1.76 -12.80 -15.91
C ALA A 82 -1.22 -13.75 -16.98
N TYR A 83 -0.82 -14.96 -16.57
CA TYR A 83 -0.63 -16.12 -17.45
C TYR A 83 -1.93 -16.92 -17.50
#